data_AF-A0A413YVV0-F1
#
_entry.id   AF-A0A413YVV0-F1
#
_cell.length_a   1.000
_cell.length_b   1.000
_cell.length_c   1.000
_cell.angle_alpha   90.00
_cell.angle_beta   90.00
_cell.angle_gamma   90.00
#
_symmetry.space_group_name_H-M   'P 1'
#
loop_
_entity.id
_entity.type
_entity.pdbx_description
1 polymer ?
#
loop_
_entity_poly.entity_id
_entity_poly.type
_entity_poly.pdbx_seq_one_letter_code
_entity_poly.pdbx_strand_id
1 'polypeptide(L)'
;MFYIQRKDADDMAKGLTRCNVCGKTVEQVFENQMPISIHDRVGYGSKHDGSMLDLDICPDCFDKLIDSFAEKCAINPIKENL
;
A
#
# COMPACT_ATOMS: atom_id res chain seq x y z
N MET A 1 38.17 3.47 2.65
CA MET A 1 37.25 2.80 1.70
C MET A 1 36.13 2.18 2.52
N PHE A 2 34.94 2.76 2.48
CA PHE A 2 33.74 2.13 3.01
C PHE A 2 32.63 2.37 1.99
N TYR A 3 32.45 1.41 1.08
CA TYR A 3 31.32 1.40 0.16
C TYR A 3 30.11 0.90 0.95
N ILE A 4 29.32 1.82 1.49
CA ILE A 4 27.98 1.50 1.99
C ILE A 4 27.12 1.25 0.75
N GLN A 5 26.87 -0.03 0.47
CA GLN A 5 25.98 -0.49 -0.58
C GLN A 5 24.56 0.02 -0.25
N ARG A 6 24.14 1.14 -0.84
CA ARG A 6 22.75 1.63 -0.80
C ARG A 6 21.88 0.61 -1.55
N LYS A 7 21.20 -0.26 -0.82
CA LYS A 7 20.32 -1.30 -1.35
C LYS A 7 18.83 -0.95 -1.21
N ASP A 8 18.51 0.27 -0.78
CA ASP A 8 17.19 0.62 -0.25
C ASP A 8 16.48 1.72 -1.05
N ALA A 9 16.55 1.68 -2.39
CA ALA A 9 15.81 2.59 -3.26
C ALA A 9 15.11 1.91 -4.45
N ASP A 10 15.37 0.63 -4.69
CA ASP A 10 14.77 -0.14 -5.79
C ASP A 10 13.63 -1.08 -5.35
N ASP A 11 13.42 -1.25 -4.04
CA ASP A 11 12.30 -2.02 -3.46
C ASP A 11 11.11 -1.15 -3.02
N MET A 12 11.15 0.17 -3.27
CA MET A 12 9.96 1.00 -3.17
C MET A 12 9.10 0.76 -4.41
N ALA A 13 7.80 0.56 -4.24
CA ALA A 13 6.85 0.40 -5.33
C ALA A 13 6.81 1.73 -6.12
N LYS A 14 7.76 1.91 -7.06
CA LYS A 14 7.91 3.10 -7.91
C LYS A 14 6.70 3.22 -8.84
N GLY A 15 5.55 3.62 -8.30
CA GLY A 15 4.31 3.88 -9.01
C GLY A 15 3.79 2.69 -9.83
N LEU A 16 2.63 2.17 -9.45
CA LEU A 16 1.75 1.43 -10.37
C LEU A 16 2.41 0.24 -11.09
N THR A 17 3.34 -0.46 -10.45
CA THR A 17 3.97 -1.64 -11.10
C THR A 17 3.58 -2.95 -10.45
N ARG A 18 3.22 -2.97 -9.16
CA ARG A 18 3.00 -4.21 -8.43
C ARG A 18 2.15 -4.04 -7.17
N CYS A 19 1.25 -4.98 -6.90
CA CYS A 19 0.56 -5.04 -5.62
C CYS A 19 1.51 -5.42 -4.47
N ASN A 20 1.58 -4.63 -3.41
CA ASN A 20 2.42 -4.90 -2.22
C ASN A 20 2.00 -6.17 -1.45
N VAL A 21 0.75 -6.63 -1.60
CA VAL A 21 0.22 -7.80 -0.88
C VAL A 21 0.45 -9.10 -1.65
N CYS A 22 -0.08 -9.20 -2.88
CA CYS A 22 0.02 -10.44 -3.67
C CYS A 22 1.21 -10.46 -4.63
N GLY A 23 1.88 -9.33 -4.85
CA GLY A 23 3.03 -9.24 -5.74
C GLY A 23 2.71 -9.41 -7.23
N LYS A 24 1.46 -9.35 -7.66
CA LYS A 24 1.13 -9.37 -9.09
C LYS A 24 1.38 -8.00 -9.72
N THR A 25 1.82 -7.96 -10.99
CA THR A 25 2.11 -6.69 -11.70
C THR A 25 0.86 -6.03 -12.24
N VAL A 26 0.97 -4.74 -12.59
CA VAL A 26 -0.20 -3.99 -13.07
C VAL A 26 -0.86 -4.61 -14.31
N GLU A 27 -0.07 -5.21 -15.20
CA GLU A 27 -0.58 -5.92 -16.38
C GLU A 27 -1.35 -7.21 -16.03
N GLN A 28 -1.08 -7.83 -14.87
CA GLN A 28 -1.65 -9.12 -14.49
C GLN A 28 -2.93 -9.03 -13.65
N VAL A 29 -3.21 -7.87 -13.04
CA VAL A 29 -4.34 -7.69 -12.11
C VAL A 29 -5.26 -6.54 -12.50
N PHE A 30 -4.81 -5.65 -13.38
CA PHE A 30 -5.46 -4.36 -13.61
C PHE A 30 -5.79 -4.14 -15.09
N GLU A 31 -6.15 -5.20 -15.82
CA GLU A 31 -6.90 -5.04 -17.07
C GLU A 31 -8.21 -4.33 -16.74
N ASN A 32 -8.19 -2.99 -16.84
CA ASN A 32 -9.30 -2.04 -16.60
C ASN A 32 -9.73 -1.79 -15.14
N GLN A 33 -8.93 -2.15 -14.14
CA GLN A 33 -9.22 -1.84 -12.73
C GLN A 33 -8.20 -0.87 -12.16
N MET A 34 -8.62 0.10 -11.35
CA MET A 34 -7.70 1.05 -10.72
C MET A 34 -7.18 0.49 -9.39
N PRO A 35 -5.86 0.50 -9.13
CA PRO A 35 -5.31 0.19 -7.82
C PRO A 35 -5.75 1.20 -6.76
N ILE A 36 -5.76 0.72 -5.51
CA ILE A 36 -5.82 1.59 -4.35
C ILE A 36 -4.37 1.94 -4.00
N SER A 37 -4.04 3.23 -4.13
CA SER A 37 -2.68 3.74 -3.95
C SER A 37 -2.62 4.77 -2.81
N ILE A 38 -1.71 4.57 -1.85
CA ILE A 38 -1.43 5.49 -0.75
C ILE A 38 0.05 5.85 -0.79
N HIS A 39 0.33 7.11 -1.11
CA HIS A 39 1.68 7.66 -1.11
C HIS A 39 1.71 8.87 -0.19
N ASP A 40 2.01 8.66 1.08
CA ASP A 40 1.98 9.72 2.07
C ASP A 40 3.09 9.57 3.10
N ARG A 41 3.44 10.66 3.77
CA ARG A 41 4.39 10.66 4.88
C ARG A 41 3.66 10.32 6.17
N VAL A 42 4.18 9.33 6.89
CA VAL A 42 3.67 8.99 8.21
C VAL A 42 3.93 10.15 9.16
N GLY A 43 2.84 10.69 9.72
CA GLY A 43 2.88 11.73 10.74
C GLY A 43 3.55 11.28 12.03
N TYR A 44 3.71 12.20 12.98
CA TYR A 44 4.34 11.89 14.27
C TYR A 44 3.38 11.19 15.24
N GLY A 45 3.88 10.23 16.01
CA GLY A 45 3.10 9.48 17.02
C GLY A 45 3.09 7.96 16.84
N SER A 46 3.83 7.44 15.87
CA SER A 46 4.02 6.02 15.58
C SER A 46 5.49 5.62 15.67
N LYS A 47 5.78 4.31 15.62
CA LYS A 47 7.18 3.85 15.48
C LYS A 47 7.80 4.13 14.10
N HIS A 48 7.02 4.66 13.15
CA HIS A 48 7.40 4.88 11.76
C HIS A 48 7.42 6.37 11.39
N ASP A 49 7.52 7.26 12.38
CA ASP A 49 7.47 8.70 12.20
C ASP A 49 8.43 9.22 11.13
N GLY A 50 7.90 10.05 10.23
CA GLY A 50 8.67 10.65 9.14
C GLY A 50 9.03 9.71 7.99
N SER A 51 8.63 8.43 8.04
CA SER A 51 8.80 7.48 6.95
C SER A 51 7.82 7.77 5.81
N MET A 52 8.20 7.39 4.59
CA MET A 52 7.29 7.41 3.43
C MET A 52 6.52 6.09 3.38
N LEU A 53 5.19 6.17 3.38
CA LEU A 53 4.30 5.07 3.04
C LEU A 53 4.10 5.09 1.52
N ASP A 54 4.42 3.98 0.88
CA ASP A 54 4.32 3.80 -0.56
C ASP A 54 3.64 2.46 -0.83
N LEU A 55 2.33 2.50 -1.07
CA LEU A 55 1.46 1.34 -1.02
C LEU A 55 0.52 1.31 -2.22
N ASP A 56 0.68 0.29 -3.07
CA ASP A 56 -0.19 -0.06 -4.18
C ASP A 56 -0.87 -1.41 -3.90
N ILE A 57 -2.21 -1.46 -3.91
CA ILE A 57 -2.97 -2.68 -3.62
C ILE A 57 -3.99 -2.94 -4.74
N CYS A 58 -4.07 -4.20 -5.20
CA CYS A 58 -5.10 -4.61 -6.15
C CYS A 58 -6.46 -4.77 -5.45
N PRO A 59 -7.59 -4.59 -6.14
CA PRO A 59 -8.94 -4.65 -5.55
C PRO A 59 -9.17 -5.91 -4.69
N ASP A 60 -8.84 -7.09 -5.21
CA ASP A 60 -8.98 -8.36 -4.47
C ASP A 60 -8.24 -8.40 -3.12
N CYS A 61 -7.07 -7.74 -3.04
CA CYS A 61 -6.27 -7.69 -1.82
C CYS A 61 -6.77 -6.59 -0.89
N PHE A 62 -7.29 -5.51 -1.46
CA PHE A 62 -7.90 -4.43 -0.69
C PHE A 62 -9.14 -4.94 0.05
N ASP A 63 -10.04 -5.66 -0.63
CA ASP A 63 -11.25 -6.23 -0.02
C ASP A 63 -10.90 -7.11 1.19
N LYS A 64 -9.96 -8.04 1.01
CA LYS A 64 -9.49 -8.91 2.11
C LYS A 64 -8.89 -8.13 3.28
N LEU A 65 -8.11 -7.09 2.97
CA LEU A 65 -7.47 -6.25 3.98
C LEU A 65 -8.50 -5.44 4.75
N ILE A 66 -9.42 -4.80 4.05
CA ILE A 66 -10.40 -3.90 4.65
C ILE A 66 -11.47 -4.67 5.41
N ASP A 67 -11.93 -5.83 4.93
CA ASP A 67 -12.85 -6.70 5.65
C ASP A 67 -12.24 -7.14 6.98
N SER A 68 -11.00 -7.62 6.94
CA SER A 68 -10.27 -8.07 8.14
C SER A 68 -9.93 -6.93 9.11
N PHE A 69 -9.81 -5.70 8.61
CA PHE A 69 -9.48 -4.52 9.41
C PHE A 69 -10.74 -3.87 10.00
N ALA A 70 -11.81 -3.76 9.22
CA ALA A 70 -13.06 -3.13 9.60
C ALA A 70 -13.70 -3.79 10.82
N GLU A 71 -13.61 -5.13 10.94
CA GLU A 71 -14.07 -5.86 12.13
C GLU A 71 -13.39 -5.41 13.44
N LYS A 72 -12.19 -4.84 13.35
CA LYS A 72 -11.41 -4.37 14.50
C LYS A 72 -11.62 -2.88 14.77
N CYS A 73 -12.32 -2.17 13.88
CA CYS A 73 -12.52 -0.74 14.00
C CYS A 73 -13.75 -0.43 14.84
N ALA A 74 -13.59 0.46 15.82
CA ALA A 74 -14.74 1.01 16.55
C ALA A 74 -15.65 1.85 15.64
N ILE A 75 -15.10 2.39 14.54
CA ILE A 75 -15.81 3.16 13.51
C ILE A 75 -15.47 2.52 12.17
N ASN A 76 -16.48 2.06 11.42
CA ASN A 76 -16.24 1.41 10.13
C ASN A 76 -15.54 2.39 9.17
N PRO A 77 -14.37 2.04 8.62
CA PRO A 77 -13.63 2.92 7.71
C PRO A 77 -14.28 3.07 6.33
N ILE A 78 -15.22 2.19 5.95
CA ILE A 78 -15.96 2.27 4.69
C ILE A 78 -17.33 2.87 4.97
N LYS A 79 -17.71 3.85 4.15
CA LYS A 79 -19.06 4.41 4.11
C LYS A 79 -19.65 4.18 2.72
N GLU A 80 -20.75 3.47 2.65
CA GLU A 80 -21.54 3.37 1.41
C GLU A 80 -22.19 4.73 1.13
N ASN A 81 -21.99 5.28 -0.07
CA ASN A 81 -22.82 6.38 -0.55
C ASN A 81 -24.11 5.76 -1.09
N LEU A 82 -25.20 5.94 -0.35
CA LEU A 82 -26.57 5.65 -0.78
C LEU A 82 -27.04 6.67 -1.82
#